data_AF-A0A838ACM8-F1
#
_entry.id   AF-A0A838ACM8-F1
#
_cell.length_a   1.000
_cell.length_b   1.000
_cell.length_c   1.000
_cell.angle_alpha   90.00
_cell.angle_beta   90.00
_cell.angle_gamma   90.00
#
_symmetry.space_group_name_H-M   'P 1'
#
loop_
_entity.id
_entity.type
_entity.pdbx_description
1 polymer ?
#
loop_
_entity_poly.entity_id
_entity_poly.type
_entity_poly.pdbx_seq_one_letter_code
_entity_poly.pdbx_strand_id
1 'polypeptide(L)' 'MSCDTCGTEVLVRKNSTKHTSIQWTTDPARSCPIYAEQASRGENTALLDTCERLTASIARAVETGRIRVGSPEEGAS' A
#
# COMPACT_ATOMS: atom_id res chain seq x y z
N MET A 1 -5.30 0.80 -7.40
CA MET A 1 -5.92 0.26 -6.18
C MET A 1 -6.28 1.44 -5.31
N SER A 2 -7.54 1.60 -4.92
CA SER A 2 -7.94 2.69 -4.03
C SER A 2 -8.03 2.20 -2.58
N CYS A 3 -7.68 3.06 -1.64
CA CYS A 3 -7.98 2.81 -0.23
C CYS A 3 -9.50 2.87 -0.04
N ASP A 4 -10.08 1.84 0.56
CA ASP A 4 -11.54 1.77 0.77
C ASP A 4 -12.07 2.94 1.59
N THR A 5 -11.23 3.54 2.44
CA THR A 5 -11.70 4.62 3.30
C THR A 5 -11.30 6.04 2.95
N CYS A 6 -10.06 6.29 2.54
CA CYS A 6 -9.67 7.64 2.12
C CYS A 6 -9.81 7.84 0.61
N GLY A 7 -10.09 6.78 -0.15
CA GLY A 7 -10.23 6.84 -1.61
C GLY A 7 -8.92 7.05 -2.36
N THR A 8 -7.78 7.20 -1.67
CA THR A 8 -6.49 7.48 -2.32
C THR A 8 -6.12 6.38 -3.30
N GLU A 9 -5.81 6.77 -4.52
CA GLU A 9 -5.35 5.85 -5.55
C GLU A 9 -3.85 5.60 -5.42
N VAL A 10 -3.51 4.33 -5.36
CA VAL A 10 -2.13 3.85 -5.33
C VAL A 10 -1.95 2.70 -6.31
N LEU A 11 -0.74 2.53 -6.79
CA LEU A 11 -0.33 1.38 -7.57
C LEU A 11 0.20 0.32 -6.60
N VAL A 12 -0.39 -0.86 -6.65
CA VAL A 12 0.01 -1.97 -5.77
C VAL A 12 0.43 -3.13 -6.62
N ARG A 13 1.66 -3.60 -6.39
CA ARG A 13 2.22 -4.79 -6.99
C ARG A 13 2.63 -5.77 -5.90
N LYS A 14 2.05 -6.96 -5.92
CA LYS A 14 2.40 -8.02 -4.98
C LYS A 14 3.50 -8.87 -5.63
N ASN A 15 4.75 -8.67 -5.24
CA ASN A 15 5.87 -9.44 -5.78
C ASN A 15 5.97 -10.83 -5.14
N SER A 16 5.57 -10.96 -3.87
CA SER A 16 5.53 -12.23 -3.15
C SER A 16 4.50 -12.14 -2.01
N THR A 17 4.23 -13.24 -1.31
CA THR A 17 3.33 -13.24 -0.15
C THR A 17 3.71 -12.20 0.90
N LYS A 18 5.02 -12.08 1.18
CA LYS A 18 5.58 -11.12 2.15
C LYS A 18 6.01 -9.79 1.57
N HIS A 19 6.19 -9.67 0.25
CA HIS A 19 6.73 -8.46 -0.37
C HIS A 19 5.70 -7.80 -1.28
N THR A 20 5.32 -6.57 -0.93
CA THR A 20 4.33 -5.77 -1.65
C THR A 20 4.95 -4.44 -1.97
N SER A 21 5.07 -4.10 -3.25
CA SER A 21 5.47 -2.77 -3.67
C SER A 21 4.25 -1.89 -3.79
N ILE A 22 4.25 -0.79 -3.05
CA ILE A 22 3.18 0.22 -3.07
C ILE A 22 3.80 1.50 -3.59
N GLN A 23 3.21 2.04 -4.65
CA GLN A 23 3.63 3.29 -5.24
C GLN A 23 2.49 4.29 -5.17
N TRP A 24 2.73 5.38 -4.47
CA TRP A 24 1.82 6.50 -4.36
C TRP A 24 1.87 7.33 -5.64
N THR A 25 0.72 7.58 -6.25
CA THR A 25 0.61 8.47 -7.42
C THR A 25 0.48 9.93 -7.01
N THR A 26 0.14 10.17 -5.75
CA THR A 26 -0.12 11.48 -5.15
C THR A 26 0.58 11.58 -3.81
N ASP A 27 0.75 12.80 -3.31
CA ASP A 27 1.39 13.01 -2.01
C ASP A 27 0.55 12.37 -0.88
N PRO A 28 1.10 11.40 -0.11
CA PRO A 28 0.35 10.68 0.92
C PRO A 28 -0.06 11.57 2.09
N ALA A 29 0.76 12.57 2.44
CA ALA A 29 0.45 13.50 3.53
C ALA A 29 -0.72 14.44 3.18
N ARG A 30 -0.97 14.69 1.89
CA ARG A 30 -2.15 15.45 1.41
C ARG A 30 -3.36 14.58 1.09
N SER A 31 -3.11 13.34 0.64
CA SER A 31 -4.17 12.49 0.09
C SER A 31 -4.71 11.47 1.09
N CYS A 32 -3.95 11.15 2.14
CA CYS A 32 -4.34 10.21 3.18
C CYS A 32 -4.36 10.91 4.56
N PRO A 33 -5.52 10.99 5.24
CA PRO A 33 -5.62 11.65 6.54
C PRO A 33 -4.80 10.94 7.63
N ILE A 34 -4.56 9.63 7.51
CA ILE A 34 -3.69 8.88 8.43
C ILE A 34 -2.25 9.37 8.30
N TYR A 35 -1.72 9.51 7.08
CA TYR A 35 -0.37 10.07 6.90
C TYR A 35 -0.30 11.53 7.36
N ALA A 36 -1.33 12.33 7.08
CA ALA A 36 -1.39 13.71 7.56
C ALA A 36 -1.31 13.77 9.09
N GLU A 37 -2.04 12.90 9.78
CA GLU A 37 -2.03 12.82 11.24
C GLU A 37 -0.68 12.31 11.77
N GLN A 38 -0.14 11.23 11.21
CA GLN A 38 1.17 10.68 11.63
C GLN A 38 2.31 11.68 11.40
N ALA A 39 2.31 12.36 10.25
CA ALA A 39 3.27 13.42 9.95
C ALA A 39 3.13 14.59 10.94
N SER A 40 1.90 14.97 11.30
CA SER A 40 1.62 16.03 12.29
C SER A 40 2.04 15.63 13.70
N ARG A 41 1.99 14.33 14.03
CA ARG A 41 2.49 13.78 15.30
C ARG A 41 4.02 13.68 15.35
N GLY A 42 4.71 13.95 14.24
CA GLY A 42 6.15 13.77 14.13
C GLY A 42 6.58 12.30 14.14
N GLU A 43 5.64 11.38 13.89
CA GLU A 43 5.98 9.97 13.71
C GLU A 43 6.71 9.79 12.38
N ASN A 44 7.68 8.86 12.36
CA ASN A 44 8.49 8.62 11.19
C ASN A 44 7.68 7.89 10.12
N THR A 45 6.92 8.65 9.34
CA THR A 45 6.13 8.16 8.21
C THR A 45 7.00 7.53 7.11
N ALA A 46 8.32 7.72 7.13
CA ALA A 46 9.24 7.09 6.18
C ALA A 46 9.47 5.59 6.46
N LEU A 47 9.16 5.12 7.68
CA LEU A 47 9.17 3.69 8.02
C LEU A 47 7.85 2.99 7.69
N LEU A 48 6.81 3.75 7.36
CA LEU A 48 5.52 3.22 6.95
C LEU A 48 5.51 3.07 5.43
N ASP A 49 5.44 1.83 4.93
CA ASP A 49 5.20 1.57 3.50
C ASP A 49 3.85 2.15 3.05
N THR A 50 2.84 2.04 3.91
CA THR A 50 1.49 2.59 3.68
C THR A 50 0.69 2.69 4.99
N CYS A 51 -0.53 3.24 4.93
CA CYS A 51 -1.41 3.31 6.10
C CYS A 51 -2.06 1.95 6.38
N GLU A 52 -2.34 1.66 7.65
CA GLU A 52 -2.95 0.39 8.09
C GLU A 52 -4.23 0.00 7.32
N ARG A 53 -5.01 1.00 6.93
CA ARG A 53 -6.29 0.85 6.22
C ARG A 53 -6.08 0.41 4.77
N LEU A 54 -5.06 0.95 4.12
CA LEU A 54 -4.67 0.56 2.78
C LEU A 54 -4.03 -0.84 2.82
N THR A 55 -3.24 -1.16 3.84
CA THR A 55 -2.75 -2.53 4.07
C THR A 55 -3.90 -3.54 4.16
N ALA A 56 -4.94 -3.25 4.96
CA ALA A 56 -6.12 -4.10 5.05
C ALA A 56 -6.86 -4.22 3.71
N SER A 57 -7.00 -3.11 2.97
CA SER A 57 -7.60 -3.11 1.64
C SER A 57 -6.83 -3.99 0.65
N ILE A 58 -5.49 -3.92 0.68
CA ILE A 58 -4.60 -4.73 -0.16
C ILE A 58 -4.70 -6.20 0.22
N ALA A 59 -4.67 -6.53 1.52
CA ALA A 59 -4.82 -7.90 2.01
C ALA A 59 -6.13 -8.51 1.48
N ARG A 60 -7.24 -7.80 1.64
CA ARG A 60 -8.53 -8.24 1.11
C ARG A 60 -8.54 -8.38 -0.41
N ALA A 61 -7.87 -7.48 -1.14
CA ALA A 61 -7.77 -7.57 -2.59
C ALA A 61 -6.93 -8.78 -3.04
N VAL A 62 -5.91 -9.16 -2.29
CA VAL A 62 -5.17 -10.41 -2.52
C VAL A 62 -6.05 -11.62 -2.21
N GLU A 63 -6.75 -11.63 -1.08
CA GLU A 63 -7.65 -12.73 -0.68
C GLU A 63 -8.81 -12.94 -1.66
N THR A 64 -9.36 -11.84 -2.19
CA THR A 64 -10.43 -11.89 -3.20
C THR A 64 -9.91 -12.12 -4.62
N GLY A 65 -8.59 -12.27 -4.82
CA GLY A 65 -7.97 -12.50 -6.12
C GLY A 65 -7.92 -11.29 -7.06
N ARG A 66 -8.26 -10.08 -6.57
CA ARG A 66 -8.13 -8.82 -7.34
C ARG A 66 -6.67 -8.44 -7.56
N ILE A 67 -5.80 -8.70 -6.58
CA ILE A 67 -4.35 -8.55 -6.72
C ILE A 67 -3.76 -9.96 -6.77
N ARG A 68 -3.15 -10.30 -7.91
CA ARG A 68 -2.40 -11.56 -8.01
C ARG A 68 -1.06 -11.41 -7.31
N VAL A 69 -0.73 -12.37 -6.47
CA VAL A 69 0.62 -12.53 -5.92
C VAL A 69 1.51 -12.99 -7.06
N GLY A 70 2.58 -12.25 -7.35
CA GLY A 70 3.62 -12.68 -8.25
C GLY A 70 4.11 -14.07 -7.82
N SER A 71 4.16 -14.99 -8.78
CA SER A 71 4.79 -16.30 -8.57
C SER A 71 6.23 -16.07 -8.11
N PRO A 72 6.79 -16.89 -7.21
CA PRO A 72 8.15 -16.72 -6.70
C PRO A 72 9.28 -16.95 -7.74
N GLU A 73 9.01 -16.91 -9.04
CA GLU A 73 9.92 -17.34 -10.10
C GLU A 73 9.87 -16.41 -11.32
N GLU A 74 10.40 -15.20 -11.21
CA GLU A 74 10.86 -14.42 -12.37
C GLU A 74 11.85 -13.33 -11.91
N GLY A 75 13.05 -13.77 -11.56
CA GLY A 75 14.09 -12.89 -11.00
C GLY A 75 15.44 -13.57 -10.79
N ALA A 76 15.83 -14.48 -11.67
CA ALA A 76 17.21 -14.92 -11.82
C ALA A 76 17.40 -15.46 -13.25
N SER A 77 18.02 -14.63 -14.10
CA SER A 77 18.72 -15.05 -15.32
C SER A 77 20.11 -14.43 -15.26
#